data_AF-A0A950MCC8-F1
#
_entry.id   AF-A0A950MCC8-F1
#
_cell.length_a   1.000
_cell.length_b   1.000
_cell.length_c   1.000
_cell.angle_alpha   90.00
_cell.angle_beta   90.00
_cell.angle_gamma   90.00
#
_symmetry.space_group_name_H-M   'P 1'
#
loop_
_entity.id
_entity.type
_entity.pdbx_description
1 polymer ?
#
loop_
_entity_poly.entity_id
_entity_poly.type
_entity_poly.pdbx_seq_one_letter_code
_entity_poly.pdbx_strand_id
1 'polypeptide(L)'
;MKTSPIAPSQPPAGSALRVSLQRALSVSGLVASLLAVAVPAHADDWAEVTKASQAGQYPEALAKADAFLAKHPRDLKMRFLKGVILSEQHKSAEAIAVFTKLTEDYPGQPEPYNNLAVLFADNGQYDKARVALDNAIRTNPAYATAYVNLGDVHARLASQAYDKALQLEPSNSTVKSKLTMLRTLTGSTEGKVQAVAAVAAPVPTPAPAPAPAPTPTPAAKPVAAAPVPAPAPAPVPTPAPVAAKPAVAAA
;
A
#
# COMPACT_ATOMS: atom_id res chain seq x y z
N MET A 1 -81.15 69.82 -15.35
CA MET A 1 -80.35 70.65 -16.28
C MET A 1 -79.06 69.88 -16.58
N LYS A 2 -78.96 69.24 -17.75
CA LYS A 2 -78.02 69.54 -18.86
C LYS A 2 -76.56 69.51 -18.38
N THR A 3 -75.70 68.59 -18.82
CA THR A 3 -75.20 68.48 -20.21
C THR A 3 -74.63 67.07 -20.54
N SER A 4 -74.98 66.53 -21.72
CA SER A 4 -74.15 65.56 -22.50
C SER A 4 -72.91 66.28 -23.08
N PRO A 5 -71.87 65.66 -23.71
CA PRO A 5 -71.99 64.70 -24.83
C PRO A 5 -70.84 63.68 -25.09
N ILE A 6 -70.97 62.93 -26.21
CA ILE A 6 -69.95 62.36 -27.13
C ILE A 6 -69.61 60.84 -27.02
N ALA A 7 -70.17 60.07 -27.97
CA ALA A 7 -69.74 58.75 -28.48
C ALA A 7 -68.73 58.93 -29.66
N PRO A 8 -68.23 57.92 -30.44
CA PRO A 8 -68.47 56.46 -30.48
C PRO A 8 -67.15 55.63 -30.59
N SER A 9 -67.11 54.29 -30.55
CA SER A 9 -67.17 53.44 -31.76
C SER A 9 -66.86 51.98 -31.38
N GLN A 10 -67.77 51.07 -31.74
CA GLN A 10 -67.47 49.64 -31.86
C GLN A 10 -66.96 49.35 -33.28
N PRO A 11 -66.00 48.43 -33.48
CA PRO A 11 -65.90 47.65 -34.70
C PRO A 11 -66.82 46.42 -34.65
N PRO A 12 -67.35 45.96 -35.80
CA PRO A 12 -68.35 44.90 -35.87
C PRO A 12 -67.76 43.49 -35.81
N ALA A 13 -68.69 42.58 -35.51
CA ALA A 13 -68.64 41.12 -35.55
C ALA A 13 -67.58 40.49 -36.46
N GLY A 14 -66.74 39.66 -35.84
CA GLY A 14 -65.89 38.67 -36.48
C GLY A 14 -65.93 37.37 -35.68
N SER A 15 -66.71 36.43 -36.18
CA SER A 15 -66.89 35.03 -35.82
C SER A 15 -65.71 34.35 -35.10
N ALA A 16 -65.98 33.67 -33.98
CA ALA A 16 -65.60 32.27 -33.78
C ALA A 16 -66.15 31.72 -32.45
N LEU A 17 -67.03 30.72 -32.60
CA LEU A 17 -67.42 29.69 -31.63
C LEU A 17 -66.52 29.59 -30.39
N ARG A 18 -67.04 29.99 -29.22
CA ARG A 18 -66.54 29.46 -27.94
C ARG A 18 -67.42 28.28 -27.56
N VAL A 19 -66.88 27.08 -27.78
CA VAL A 19 -67.47 25.81 -27.34
C VAL A 19 -67.65 25.86 -25.83
N SER A 20 -68.90 25.60 -25.44
CA SER A 20 -69.40 25.52 -24.09
C SER A 20 -69.00 24.22 -23.39
N LEU A 21 -68.55 24.39 -22.14
CA LEU A 21 -68.94 23.63 -20.96
C LEU A 21 -68.82 22.09 -21.00
N GLN A 22 -67.74 21.54 -20.40
CA GLN A 22 -67.88 20.33 -19.60
C GLN A 22 -67.10 20.45 -18.29
N ARG A 23 -67.86 20.44 -17.19
CA ARG A 23 -67.39 20.13 -15.83
C ARG A 23 -67.07 18.63 -15.78
N ALA A 24 -65.88 18.29 -15.33
CA ALA A 24 -65.64 17.02 -14.68
C ALA A 24 -64.62 17.25 -13.55
N LEU A 25 -65.10 17.11 -12.31
CA LEU A 25 -64.25 16.98 -11.13
C LEU A 25 -63.31 15.80 -11.34
N SER A 26 -62.02 16.02 -11.16
CA SER A 26 -61.07 14.94 -10.86
C SER A 26 -60.10 15.49 -9.84
N VAL A 27 -60.44 15.26 -8.56
CA VAL A 27 -59.52 15.35 -7.44
C VAL A 27 -58.51 14.21 -7.62
N SER A 28 -57.32 14.52 -8.13
CA SER A 28 -56.21 13.56 -8.18
C SER A 28 -55.01 14.12 -7.42
N GLY A 29 -54.91 13.63 -6.18
CA GLY A 29 -53.67 13.18 -5.55
C GLY A 29 -52.45 14.09 -5.64
N LEU A 30 -52.34 15.00 -4.68
CA LEU A 30 -51.05 15.51 -4.24
C LEU A 30 -50.32 14.40 -3.46
N VAL A 31 -49.47 13.63 -4.13
CA VAL A 31 -48.37 12.91 -3.47
C VAL A 31 -47.12 13.16 -4.31
N ALA A 32 -46.48 14.29 -4.02
CA ALA A 32 -45.08 14.49 -4.41
C ALA A 32 -44.23 13.54 -3.58
N SER A 33 -44.07 12.30 -4.05
CA SER A 33 -43.11 11.36 -3.50
C SER A 33 -41.71 11.91 -3.75
N LEU A 34 -41.18 12.60 -2.75
CA LEU A 34 -39.77 12.98 -2.66
C LEU A 34 -38.96 11.69 -2.44
N LEU A 35 -38.71 10.95 -3.52
CA LEU A 35 -37.63 9.96 -3.55
C LEU A 35 -36.33 10.75 -3.58
N ALA A 36 -35.87 11.15 -2.40
CA ALA A 36 -34.47 11.47 -2.19
C ALA A 36 -33.69 10.17 -2.47
N VAL A 37 -33.24 10.01 -3.71
CA VAL A 37 -32.17 9.07 -4.02
C VAL A 37 -31.00 9.54 -3.15
N ALA A 38 -30.70 8.78 -2.11
CA ALA A 38 -29.50 8.97 -1.32
C ALA A 38 -28.31 8.66 -2.26
N VAL A 39 -27.87 9.69 -2.97
CA VAL A 39 -26.55 9.73 -3.58
C VAL A 39 -25.58 9.44 -2.43
N PRO A 40 -24.65 8.48 -2.56
CA PRO A 40 -23.79 8.13 -1.44
C PRO A 40 -22.92 9.34 -1.11
N ALA A 41 -23.24 10.05 -0.02
CA ALA A 41 -22.56 11.27 0.45
C ALA A 41 -21.03 11.10 0.57
N HIS A 42 -20.55 9.86 0.68
CA HIS A 42 -19.13 9.51 0.70
C HIS A 42 -18.35 9.93 -0.56
N ALA A 43 -18.97 9.92 -1.74
CA ALA A 43 -18.31 10.35 -2.97
C ALA A 43 -18.11 11.88 -2.99
N ASP A 44 -19.09 12.60 -2.45
CA ASP A 44 -19.06 14.06 -2.37
C ASP A 44 -17.97 14.52 -1.39
N ASP A 45 -17.90 13.91 -0.20
CA ASP A 45 -16.89 14.25 0.82
C ASP A 45 -15.45 14.03 0.33
N TRP A 46 -15.18 12.90 -0.33
CA TRP A 46 -13.86 12.61 -0.91
C TRP A 46 -13.48 13.60 -2.00
N ALA A 47 -14.42 13.91 -2.91
CA ALA A 47 -14.20 14.82 -4.01
C ALA A 47 -13.92 16.25 -3.49
N GLU A 48 -14.62 16.69 -2.46
CA GLU A 48 -14.41 18.00 -1.84
C GLU A 48 -13.04 18.11 -1.17
N VAL A 49 -12.62 17.12 -0.38
CA VAL A 49 -11.30 17.12 0.26
C VAL A 49 -10.20 17.09 -0.79
N THR A 50 -10.33 16.25 -1.81
CA THR A 50 -9.36 16.15 -2.90
C THR A 50 -9.27 17.47 -3.68
N LYS A 51 -10.41 18.10 -3.99
CA LYS A 51 -10.46 19.39 -4.67
C LYS A 51 -9.78 20.50 -3.85
N ALA A 52 -10.10 20.60 -2.56
CA ALA A 52 -9.46 21.57 -1.66
C ALA A 52 -7.95 21.33 -1.56
N SER A 53 -7.52 20.06 -1.48
CA SER A 53 -6.11 19.68 -1.47
C SER A 53 -5.40 20.08 -2.76
N GLN A 54 -6.00 19.82 -3.93
CA GLN A 54 -5.44 20.21 -5.24
C GLN A 54 -5.37 21.73 -5.42
N ALA A 55 -6.29 22.46 -4.79
CA ALA A 55 -6.27 23.93 -4.75
C ALA A 55 -5.24 24.50 -3.75
N GLY A 56 -4.48 23.65 -3.05
CA GLY A 56 -3.52 24.05 -2.01
C GLY A 56 -4.18 24.55 -0.71
N GLN A 57 -5.50 24.40 -0.57
CA GLN A 57 -6.27 24.80 0.61
C GLN A 57 -6.16 23.72 1.70
N TYR A 58 -4.93 23.37 2.08
CA TYR A 58 -4.65 22.25 2.95
C TYR A 58 -5.30 22.32 4.34
N PRO A 59 -5.41 23.49 5.01
CA PRO A 59 -6.12 23.58 6.28
C PRO A 59 -7.61 23.22 6.16
N GLU A 60 -8.27 23.67 5.08
CA GLU A 60 -9.68 23.35 4.82
C GLU A 60 -9.83 21.86 4.47
N ALA A 61 -8.98 21.33 3.59
CA ALA A 61 -8.98 19.92 3.22
C ALA A 61 -8.80 19.02 4.44
N LEU A 62 -7.87 19.36 5.34
CA LEU A 62 -7.61 18.61 6.56
C LEU A 62 -8.81 18.67 7.52
N ALA A 63 -9.42 19.84 7.71
CA ALA A 63 -10.61 19.98 8.57
C ALA A 63 -11.78 19.13 8.05
N LYS A 64 -12.02 19.13 6.73
CA LYS A 64 -13.04 18.28 6.10
C LYS A 64 -12.73 16.79 6.25
N ALA A 65 -11.47 16.39 6.02
CA ALA A 65 -11.03 15.02 6.22
C ALA A 65 -11.23 14.56 7.68
N ASP A 66 -10.90 15.41 8.66
CA ASP A 66 -11.07 15.11 10.08
C ASP A 66 -12.55 15.00 10.49
N ALA A 67 -13.41 15.89 9.98
CA ALA A 67 -14.85 15.82 10.20
C ALA A 67 -15.46 14.53 9.63
N PHE A 68 -14.96 14.06 8.47
CA PHE A 68 -15.35 12.78 7.90
C PHE A 68 -14.87 11.61 8.75
N LEU A 69 -13.59 11.60 9.13
CA LEU A 69 -12.98 10.54 9.92
C LEU A 69 -13.54 10.43 11.34
N ALA A 70 -14.09 11.51 11.90
CA ALA A 70 -14.82 11.46 13.16
C ALA A 70 -16.04 10.53 13.10
N LYS A 71 -16.69 10.42 11.93
CA LYS A 71 -17.83 9.52 11.68
C LYS A 71 -17.39 8.17 11.12
N HIS A 72 -16.28 8.15 10.40
CA HIS A 72 -15.75 6.97 9.70
C HIS A 72 -14.27 6.75 10.04
N PRO A 73 -13.93 6.40 11.30
CA PRO A 73 -12.55 6.39 11.78
C PRO A 73 -11.64 5.36 11.10
N ARG A 74 -12.22 4.39 10.40
CA ARG A 74 -11.52 3.34 9.66
C ARG A 74 -11.67 3.49 8.15
N ASP A 75 -12.02 4.67 7.64
CA ASP A 75 -12.01 4.87 6.19
C ASP A 75 -10.55 4.96 5.70
N LEU A 76 -10.13 3.93 4.97
CA LEU A 76 -8.76 3.79 4.47
C LEU A 76 -8.40 4.95 3.55
N LYS A 77 -9.28 5.26 2.59
CA LYS A 77 -9.02 6.29 1.57
C LYS A 77 -8.83 7.65 2.22
N MET A 78 -9.75 8.07 3.09
CA MET A 78 -9.69 9.37 3.75
C MET A 78 -8.50 9.50 4.71
N ARG A 79 -8.15 8.43 5.44
CA ARG A 79 -6.91 8.39 6.22
C ARG A 79 -5.67 8.57 5.34
N PHE A 80 -5.64 7.92 4.18
CA PHE A 80 -4.54 8.05 3.22
C PHE A 80 -4.45 9.48 2.70
N LEU A 81 -5.56 10.08 2.28
CA LEU A 81 -5.61 11.46 1.80
C LEU A 81 -5.19 12.46 2.89
N LYS A 82 -5.60 12.25 4.13
CA LYS A 82 -5.09 13.02 5.28
C LYS A 82 -3.56 12.92 5.37
N GLY A 83 -2.99 11.72 5.24
CA GLY A 83 -1.54 11.51 5.23
C GLY A 83 -0.84 12.30 4.11
N VAL A 84 -1.40 12.27 2.89
CA VAL A 84 -0.90 13.06 1.74
C VAL A 84 -0.98 14.55 2.02
N ILE A 85 -2.12 15.07 2.50
CA ILE A 85 -2.32 16.49 2.84
C ILE A 85 -1.34 16.96 3.92
N LEU A 86 -1.02 16.11 4.90
CA LEU A 86 -0.02 16.42 5.92
C LEU A 86 1.40 16.46 5.33
N SER A 87 1.71 15.54 4.42
CA SER A 87 2.99 15.52 3.68
C SER A 87 3.18 16.79 2.85
N GLU A 88 2.15 17.22 2.10
CA GLU A 88 2.18 18.45 1.29
C GLU A 88 2.33 19.73 2.14
N GLN A 89 1.89 19.69 3.41
CA GLN A 89 2.11 20.77 4.38
C GLN A 89 3.48 20.67 5.08
N HIS A 90 4.35 19.75 4.67
CA HIS A 90 5.63 19.45 5.33
C HIS A 90 5.50 19.03 6.80
N LYS A 91 4.31 18.57 7.22
CA LYS A 91 4.05 18.02 8.56
C LYS A 91 4.49 16.55 8.62
N SER A 92 5.78 16.34 8.40
CA SER A 92 6.39 15.01 8.19
C SER A 92 6.10 14.03 9.33
N ALA A 93 6.23 14.46 10.60
CA ALA A 93 5.97 13.60 11.76
C ALA A 93 4.51 13.12 11.84
N GLU A 94 3.55 14.02 11.58
CA GLU A 94 2.12 13.70 11.58
C GLU A 94 1.77 12.75 10.42
N ALA A 95 2.32 13.00 9.22
CA ALA A 95 2.13 12.16 8.06
C ALA A 95 2.69 10.74 8.29
N ILE A 96 3.90 10.63 8.85
CA ILE A 96 4.51 9.33 9.22
C ILE A 96 3.60 8.58 10.18
N ALA A 97 3.04 9.24 11.20
CA ALA A 97 2.14 8.60 12.16
C ALA A 97 0.89 8.03 11.47
N VAL A 98 0.28 8.81 10.57
CA VAL A 98 -0.90 8.39 9.79
C VAL A 98 -0.59 7.17 8.90
N PHE A 99 0.48 7.23 8.11
CA PHE A 99 0.84 6.13 7.22
C PHE A 99 1.33 4.89 7.98
N THR A 100 2.02 5.05 9.11
CA THR A 100 2.40 3.92 9.99
C THR A 100 1.15 3.19 10.46
N LYS A 101 0.14 3.93 10.96
CA LYS A 101 -1.13 3.33 11.36
C LYS A 101 -1.87 2.67 10.19
N LEU A 102 -1.78 3.22 8.97
CA LEU A 102 -2.34 2.58 7.79
C LEU A 102 -1.63 1.27 7.44
N THR A 103 -0.30 1.19 7.58
CA THR A 103 0.45 -0.06 7.34
C THR A 103 0.16 -1.13 8.39
N GLU A 104 -0.15 -0.72 9.64
CA GLU A 104 -0.57 -1.63 10.71
C GLU A 104 -1.98 -2.17 10.47
N ASP A 105 -2.93 -1.29 10.12
CA ASP A 105 -4.35 -1.66 9.97
C ASP A 105 -4.65 -2.32 8.61
N TYR A 106 -3.89 -1.97 7.56
CA TYR A 106 -4.07 -2.44 6.18
C TYR A 106 -2.74 -2.91 5.57
N PRO A 107 -2.13 -3.98 6.09
CA PRO A 107 -0.81 -4.45 5.64
C PRO A 107 -0.78 -4.92 4.17
N GLY A 108 -1.94 -5.14 3.55
CA GLY A 108 -2.09 -5.52 2.15
C GLY A 108 -2.09 -4.35 1.16
N GLN A 109 -1.95 -3.10 1.62
CA GLN A 109 -1.87 -1.94 0.74
C GLN A 109 -0.41 -1.51 0.54
N PRO A 110 0.11 -1.51 -0.69
CA PRO A 110 1.49 -1.10 -0.95
C PRO A 110 1.71 0.42 -0.88
N GLU A 111 0.68 1.24 -1.11
CA GLU A 111 0.82 2.70 -1.22
C GLU A 111 1.19 3.38 0.12
N PRO A 112 0.63 3.01 1.29
CA PRO A 112 1.08 3.55 2.57
C PRO A 112 2.57 3.30 2.84
N TYR A 113 3.09 2.12 2.49
CA TYR A 113 4.51 1.80 2.60
C TYR A 113 5.37 2.69 1.69
N ASN A 114 4.95 2.89 0.43
CA ASN A 114 5.65 3.79 -0.48
C ASN A 114 5.69 5.23 0.05
N ASN A 115 4.58 5.74 0.57
CA ASN A 115 4.53 7.10 1.14
C ASN A 115 5.37 7.24 2.42
N LEU A 116 5.40 6.21 3.28
CA LEU A 116 6.35 6.18 4.41
C LEU A 116 7.79 6.27 3.92
N ALA A 117 8.12 5.55 2.85
CA ALA A 117 9.47 5.56 2.33
C ALA A 117 9.92 6.94 1.83
N VAL A 118 9.03 7.64 1.13
CA VAL A 118 9.26 9.02 0.69
C VAL A 118 9.53 9.92 1.90
N LEU A 119 8.65 9.89 2.90
CA LEU A 119 8.79 10.69 4.12
C LEU A 119 10.08 10.37 4.89
N PHE A 120 10.46 9.08 4.97
CA PHE A 120 11.73 8.69 5.58
C PHE A 120 12.92 9.17 4.77
N ALA A 121 12.89 9.07 3.44
CA ALA A 121 13.97 9.54 2.58
C ALA A 121 14.14 11.06 2.64
N ASP A 122 13.05 11.83 2.65
CA ASP A 122 13.05 13.28 2.83
C ASP A 122 13.67 13.69 4.17
N ASN A 123 13.49 12.86 5.21
CA ASN A 123 14.11 13.05 6.53
C ASN A 123 15.53 12.45 6.63
N GLY A 124 16.14 11.99 5.53
CA GLY A 124 17.46 11.36 5.50
C GLY A 124 17.54 9.96 6.14
N GLN A 125 16.41 9.35 6.48
CA GLN A 125 16.29 8.04 7.12
C GLN A 125 16.25 6.92 6.06
N TYR A 126 17.29 6.83 5.23
CA TYR A 126 17.29 5.98 4.03
C TYR A 126 17.14 4.47 4.32
N ASP A 127 17.65 3.97 5.45
CA ASP A 127 17.45 2.56 5.82
C ASP A 127 15.99 2.23 6.11
N LYS A 128 15.26 3.13 6.78
CA LYS A 128 13.83 2.96 7.01
C LYS A 128 13.05 3.07 5.70
N ALA A 129 13.45 4.00 4.83
CA ALA A 129 12.86 4.13 3.51
C ALA A 129 12.99 2.84 2.70
N ARG A 130 14.17 2.23 2.70
CA ARG A 130 14.43 0.93 2.06
C ARG A 130 13.50 -0.15 2.59
N VAL A 131 13.41 -0.31 3.91
CA VAL A 131 12.54 -1.33 4.54
C VAL A 131 11.07 -1.10 4.18
N ALA A 132 10.61 0.15 4.13
CA ALA A 132 9.25 0.45 3.71
C ALA A 132 9.01 0.08 2.23
N LEU A 133 9.95 0.37 1.33
CA LEU A 133 9.84 0.00 -0.08
C LEU A 133 9.88 -1.52 -0.30
N ASP A 134 10.73 -2.24 0.44
CA ASP A 134 10.76 -3.69 0.45
C ASP A 134 9.39 -4.27 0.85
N ASN A 135 8.71 -3.65 1.83
CA ASN A 135 7.35 -4.03 2.20
C ASN A 135 6.31 -3.70 1.11
N ALA A 136 6.42 -2.53 0.46
CA ALA A 136 5.55 -2.17 -0.65
C ALA A 136 5.65 -3.18 -1.80
N ILE A 137 6.88 -3.56 -2.17
CA ILE A 137 7.19 -4.54 -3.21
C ILE A 137 6.71 -5.94 -2.81
N ARG A 138 6.92 -6.35 -1.55
CA ARG A 138 6.42 -7.63 -1.05
C ARG A 138 4.89 -7.72 -1.12
N THR A 139 4.22 -6.61 -0.89
CA THR A 139 2.76 -6.51 -0.93
C THR A 139 2.23 -6.53 -2.36
N ASN A 140 2.90 -5.80 -3.27
CA ASN A 140 2.60 -5.82 -4.70
C ASN A 140 3.89 -5.85 -5.53
N PRO A 141 4.32 -7.04 -6.00
CA PRO A 141 5.53 -7.18 -6.81
C PRO A 141 5.49 -6.47 -8.17
N ALA A 142 4.31 -6.04 -8.64
CA ALA A 142 4.17 -5.28 -9.88
C ALA A 142 4.21 -3.74 -9.66
N TYR A 143 4.48 -3.29 -8.44
CA TYR A 143 4.43 -1.87 -8.10
C TYR A 143 5.68 -1.11 -8.56
N ALA A 144 5.70 -0.73 -9.84
CA ALA A 144 6.84 -0.08 -10.49
C ALA A 144 7.38 1.14 -9.75
N THR A 145 6.51 2.00 -9.20
CA THR A 145 6.93 3.19 -8.44
C THR A 145 7.80 2.83 -7.23
N ALA A 146 7.50 1.73 -6.52
CA ALA A 146 8.30 1.31 -5.38
C ALA A 146 9.72 0.89 -5.80
N TYR A 147 9.88 0.26 -6.98
CA TYR A 147 11.20 -0.09 -7.52
C TYR A 147 12.02 1.15 -7.93
N VAL A 148 11.38 2.13 -8.56
CA VAL A 148 12.03 3.42 -8.89
C VAL A 148 12.53 4.09 -7.61
N ASN A 149 11.65 4.23 -6.63
CA ASN A 149 11.97 4.82 -5.33
C ASN A 149 13.06 4.05 -4.58
N LEU A 150 13.10 2.71 -4.70
CA LEU A 150 14.13 1.88 -4.08
C LEU A 150 15.50 2.10 -4.75
N GLY A 151 15.53 2.28 -6.07
CA GLY A 151 16.73 2.70 -6.80
C GLY A 151 17.28 4.04 -6.29
N ASP A 152 16.41 5.04 -6.11
CA ASP A 152 16.79 6.35 -5.58
C ASP A 152 17.33 6.27 -4.15
N VAL A 153 16.69 5.48 -3.29
CA VAL A 153 17.15 5.22 -1.92
C VAL A 153 18.50 4.51 -1.91
N HIS A 154 18.73 3.54 -2.80
CA HIS A 154 20.02 2.86 -2.92
C HIS A 154 21.12 3.81 -3.39
N ALA A 155 20.83 4.72 -4.32
CA ALA A 155 21.79 5.75 -4.73
C ALA A 155 22.18 6.67 -3.56
N ARG A 156 21.23 7.02 -2.67
CA ARG A 156 21.53 7.79 -1.45
C ARG A 156 22.41 7.02 -0.46
N LEU A 157 22.09 5.76 -0.20
CA LEU A 157 22.89 4.90 0.68
C LEU A 157 24.31 4.71 0.13
N ALA A 158 24.46 4.49 -1.18
CA ALA A 158 25.77 4.40 -1.82
C ALA A 158 26.57 5.71 -1.69
N SER A 159 25.90 6.85 -1.84
CA SER A 159 26.53 8.17 -1.64
C SER A 159 27.05 8.34 -0.20
N GLN A 160 26.25 7.98 0.82
CA GLN A 160 26.68 8.04 2.22
C GLN A 160 27.88 7.12 2.50
N ALA A 161 27.90 5.93 1.92
CA ALA A 161 29.02 5.00 2.05
C ALA A 161 30.30 5.56 1.41
N TYR A 162 30.21 6.17 0.23
CA TYR A 162 31.34 6.81 -0.42
C TYR A 162 31.83 8.05 0.34
N ASP A 163 30.93 8.90 0.82
CA ASP A 163 31.30 10.05 1.66
C ASP A 163 32.04 9.57 2.93
N LYS A 164 31.56 8.48 3.57
CA LYS A 164 32.25 7.87 4.71
C LYS A 164 33.63 7.33 4.35
N ALA A 165 33.76 6.67 3.21
CA ALA A 165 35.06 6.18 2.73
C ALA A 165 36.04 7.33 2.48
N LEU A 166 35.59 8.45 1.90
CA LEU A 166 36.43 9.64 1.66
C LEU A 166 36.79 10.39 2.95
N GLN A 167 35.98 10.31 4.00
CA GLN A 167 36.37 10.82 5.33
C GLN A 167 37.55 10.03 5.90
N LEU A 168 37.63 8.74 5.62
CA LEU A 168 38.71 7.86 6.11
C LEU A 168 39.94 7.94 5.20
N GLU A 169 39.75 7.99 3.89
CA GLU A 169 40.81 8.12 2.88
C GLU A 169 40.52 9.25 1.88
N PRO A 170 40.86 10.50 2.21
CA PRO A 170 40.55 11.65 1.36
C PRO A 170 41.20 11.62 -0.03
N SER A 171 42.32 10.88 -0.18
CA SER A 171 43.06 10.74 -1.44
C SER A 171 42.53 9.64 -2.36
N ASN A 172 41.47 8.92 -1.98
CA ASN A 172 40.92 7.83 -2.80
C ASN A 172 40.20 8.39 -4.05
N SER A 173 40.95 8.57 -5.13
CA SER A 173 40.47 9.13 -6.40
C SER A 173 39.37 8.27 -7.03
N THR A 174 39.41 6.95 -6.86
CA THR A 174 38.42 6.02 -7.41
C THR A 174 37.05 6.23 -6.75
N VAL A 175 37.00 6.33 -5.42
CA VAL A 175 35.75 6.62 -4.70
C VAL A 175 35.22 8.00 -5.08
N LYS A 176 36.09 9.00 -5.19
CA LYS A 176 35.71 10.36 -5.64
C LYS A 176 35.05 10.31 -7.03
N SER A 177 35.64 9.61 -8.00
CA SER A 177 35.04 9.44 -9.33
C SER A 177 33.71 8.71 -9.29
N LYS A 178 33.57 7.62 -8.51
CA LYS A 178 32.31 6.88 -8.35
C LYS A 178 31.19 7.75 -7.78
N LEU A 179 31.50 8.53 -6.75
CA LEU A 179 30.57 9.46 -6.13
C LEU A 179 30.17 10.60 -7.07
N THR A 180 31.11 11.14 -7.85
CA THR A 180 30.81 12.13 -8.89
C THR A 180 29.86 11.57 -9.93
N MET A 181 30.14 10.38 -10.49
CA MET A 181 29.25 9.72 -11.46
C MET A 181 27.86 9.48 -10.88
N LEU A 182 27.78 8.99 -9.63
CA LEU A 182 26.51 8.76 -8.95
C LEU A 182 25.69 10.05 -8.82
N ARG A 183 26.31 11.14 -8.37
CA ARG A 183 25.67 12.47 -8.28
C ARG A 183 25.22 13.00 -9.64
N THR A 184 26.00 12.75 -10.70
CA THR A 184 25.61 13.11 -12.07
C THR A 184 24.40 12.30 -12.55
N LEU A 185 24.38 10.98 -12.29
CA LEU A 185 23.30 10.08 -12.70
C LEU A 185 21.99 10.37 -11.99
N THR A 186 22.04 10.70 -10.70
CA THR A 186 20.83 11.10 -9.95
C THR A 186 20.39 12.53 -10.28
N GLY A 187 21.18 13.26 -11.07
CA GLY A 187 21.14 14.72 -11.14
C GLY A 187 21.42 15.34 -9.77
N SER A 188 21.68 16.64 -9.72
CA SER A 188 21.58 17.42 -8.48
C SER A 188 20.14 17.49 -7.93
N THR A 189 19.29 16.50 -8.24
CA THR A 189 17.99 16.38 -7.61
C THR A 189 18.27 16.14 -6.14
N GLU A 190 17.89 17.08 -5.30
CA GLU A 190 17.71 16.84 -3.87
C GLU A 190 16.46 15.97 -3.70
N GLY A 191 16.59 14.69 -4.07
CA GLY A 191 16.05 13.57 -3.29
C GLY A 191 14.55 13.50 -3.10
N LYS A 192 13.70 14.05 -3.98
CA LYS A 192 12.27 13.77 -3.88
C LYS A 192 11.95 12.41 -4.50
N VAL A 193 11.92 11.40 -3.64
CA VAL A 193 11.33 10.09 -3.90
C VAL A 193 9.84 10.32 -4.22
N GLN A 194 9.26 9.58 -5.17
CA GLN A 194 7.91 9.88 -5.66
C GLN A 194 6.83 9.33 -4.72
N ALA A 195 6.07 10.24 -4.11
CA ALA A 195 4.81 9.92 -3.46
C ALA A 195 3.75 9.58 -4.51
N VAL A 196 2.79 8.72 -4.13
CA VAL A 196 1.61 8.46 -4.96
C VAL A 196 0.38 9.06 -4.29
N ALA A 197 -0.46 9.74 -5.07
CA ALA A 197 -1.60 10.50 -4.57
C ALA A 197 -2.87 9.67 -4.33
N ALA A 198 -2.93 8.41 -4.78
CA ALA A 198 -4.15 7.61 -4.70
C ALA A 198 -3.86 6.18 -4.24
N VAL A 199 -4.72 5.67 -3.37
CA VAL A 199 -4.81 4.24 -3.06
C VAL A 199 -5.47 3.57 -4.26
N ALA A 200 -4.76 2.66 -4.93
CA ALA A 200 -5.39 1.81 -5.94
C ALA A 200 -6.40 0.89 -5.24
N ALA A 201 -7.48 0.51 -5.94
CA ALA A 201 -8.38 -0.52 -5.43
C ALA A 201 -7.55 -1.76 -5.04
N PRO A 202 -7.91 -2.47 -3.95
CA PRO A 202 -7.14 -3.60 -3.48
C PRO A 202 -6.89 -4.54 -4.67
N VAL A 203 -5.61 -4.69 -5.02
CA VAL A 203 -5.20 -5.71 -5.98
C VAL A 203 -5.65 -7.03 -5.35
N PRO A 204 -6.37 -7.90 -6.08
CA PRO A 204 -6.74 -9.18 -5.51
C PRO A 204 -5.48 -9.83 -4.96
N THR A 205 -5.55 -10.29 -3.70
CA THR A 205 -4.53 -11.15 -3.12
C THR A 205 -4.12 -12.16 -4.19
N PRO A 206 -2.82 -12.31 -4.51
CA PRO A 206 -2.38 -13.41 -5.34
C PRO A 206 -3.03 -14.67 -4.76
N ALA A 207 -3.72 -15.42 -5.62
CA ALA A 207 -4.32 -16.68 -5.21
C ALA A 207 -3.29 -17.43 -4.36
N PRO A 208 -3.70 -18.03 -3.21
CA PRO A 208 -2.76 -18.78 -2.40
C PRO A 208 -2.00 -19.71 -3.34
N ALA A 209 -0.67 -19.65 -3.29
CA ALA A 209 0.17 -20.55 -4.07
C ALA A 209 -0.42 -21.95 -3.94
N PRO A 210 -0.57 -22.71 -5.05
CA PRO A 210 -1.16 -24.03 -4.99
C PRO A 210 -0.48 -24.78 -3.87
N ALA A 211 -1.29 -25.34 -2.96
CA ALA A 211 -0.80 -26.08 -1.80
C ALA A 211 0.35 -26.98 -2.27
N PRO A 212 1.49 -27.02 -1.56
CA PRO A 212 2.58 -27.90 -1.93
C PRO A 212 1.97 -29.27 -2.18
N ALA A 213 2.22 -29.82 -3.38
CA ALA A 213 1.76 -31.15 -3.74
C ALA A 213 2.08 -32.08 -2.56
N PRO A 214 1.15 -32.98 -2.17
CA PRO A 214 1.39 -33.86 -1.04
C PRO A 214 2.76 -34.49 -1.23
N THR A 215 3.64 -34.28 -0.26
CA THR A 215 4.91 -34.98 -0.22
C THR A 215 4.60 -36.46 -0.43
N PRO A 216 5.25 -37.14 -1.40
CA PRO A 216 5.03 -38.56 -1.54
C PRO A 216 5.35 -39.18 -0.18
N THR A 217 4.35 -39.88 0.38
CA THR A 217 4.52 -40.73 1.56
C THR A 217 5.83 -41.48 1.39
N PRO A 218 6.73 -41.51 2.39
CA PRO A 218 7.94 -42.31 2.28
C PRO A 218 7.54 -43.73 1.89
N ALA A 219 7.92 -44.14 0.69
CA ALA A 219 7.78 -45.52 0.27
C ALA A 219 8.44 -46.37 1.35
N ALA A 220 7.66 -47.28 1.93
CA ALA A 220 8.15 -48.25 2.88
C ALA A 220 9.42 -48.89 2.30
N LYS A 221 10.52 -48.84 3.07
CA LYS A 221 11.73 -49.60 2.76
C LYS A 221 11.33 -51.03 2.38
N PRO A 222 11.94 -51.66 1.37
CA PRO A 222 11.76 -53.07 1.12
C PRO A 222 12.08 -53.83 2.41
N VAL A 223 11.14 -54.64 2.89
CA VAL A 223 11.37 -55.56 4.00
C VAL A 223 12.46 -56.52 3.54
N ALA A 224 13.63 -56.40 4.14
CA ALA A 224 14.70 -57.36 3.98
C ALA A 224 14.19 -58.74 4.44
N ALA A 225 14.33 -59.74 3.58
CA ALA A 225 14.10 -61.13 3.93
C ALA A 225 14.93 -61.50 5.17
N ALA A 226 14.31 -62.25 6.07
CA ALA A 226 14.91 -62.72 7.32
C ALA A 226 16.25 -63.47 7.06
N PRO A 227 17.29 -63.26 7.88
CA PRO A 227 18.51 -64.03 7.78
C PRO A 227 18.29 -65.45 8.32
N VAL A 228 18.77 -66.44 7.57
CA VAL A 228 18.86 -67.85 7.97
C VAL A 228 19.76 -67.97 9.22
N PRO A 229 19.43 -68.79 10.25
CA PRO A 229 20.24 -68.89 11.45
C PRO A 229 21.59 -69.56 11.17
N ALA A 230 22.68 -68.96 11.66
CA ALA A 230 24.02 -69.55 11.64
C ALA A 230 24.15 -70.70 12.67
N PRO A 231 24.94 -71.75 12.38
CA PRO A 231 25.12 -72.89 13.28
C PRO A 231 25.97 -72.52 14.52
N ALA A 232 25.64 -73.14 15.65
CA ALA A 232 26.27 -72.91 16.96
C ALA A 232 27.76 -73.31 17.01
N PRO A 233 28.59 -72.64 17.85
CA PRO A 233 30.02 -72.88 17.94
C PRO A 233 30.37 -74.17 18.73
N ALA A 234 31.40 -74.88 18.26
CA ALA A 234 32.00 -76.03 18.94
C ALA A 234 32.86 -75.62 20.16
N PRO A 235 32.98 -76.49 21.18
CA PRO A 235 33.60 -76.16 22.46
C PRO A 235 35.13 -76.03 22.41
N VAL A 236 35.65 -75.13 23.25
CA VAL A 236 37.06 -74.76 23.41
C VAL A 236 37.83 -75.84 24.18
N PRO A 237 39.02 -76.30 23.71
CA PRO A 237 39.88 -77.18 24.48
C PRO A 237 40.69 -76.41 25.54
N THR A 238 40.80 -77.01 26.73
CA THR A 238 41.49 -76.56 27.94
C THR A 238 43.02 -76.50 27.77
N PRO A 239 43.74 -75.59 28.45
CA PRO A 239 45.18 -75.38 28.25
C PRO A 239 46.04 -76.43 29.00
N ALA A 240 47.11 -76.88 28.33
CA ALA A 240 48.17 -77.72 28.89
C ALA A 240 49.26 -76.85 29.58
N PRO A 241 50.00 -77.40 30.57
CA PRO A 241 50.74 -76.61 31.55
C PRO A 241 52.13 -76.11 31.08
N VAL A 242 52.57 -75.08 31.80
CA VAL A 242 53.77 -74.26 31.66
C VAL A 242 55.08 -75.07 31.70
N ALA A 243 55.96 -74.86 30.71
CA ALA A 243 57.36 -75.26 30.75
C ALA A 243 58.28 -74.04 30.91
N ALA A 244 59.34 -74.23 31.69
CA ALA A 244 60.08 -73.21 32.43
C ALA A 244 61.11 -72.39 31.63
N LYS A 245 61.44 -71.25 32.24
CA LYS A 245 62.37 -70.16 31.90
C LYS A 245 63.82 -70.62 31.65
N PRO A 246 64.58 -69.99 30.72
CA PRO A 246 66.03 -70.09 30.71
C PRO A 246 66.68 -68.99 31.58
N ALA A 247 67.70 -69.37 32.35
CA ALA A 247 68.57 -68.49 33.11
C ALA A 247 69.99 -68.51 32.52
N VAL A 248 70.64 -67.33 32.50
CA VAL A 248 72.10 -67.11 32.38
C VAL A 248 72.36 -66.00 33.44
N ALA A 249 73.31 -66.04 34.39
CA ALA A 249 74.65 -66.60 34.45
C ALA A 249 75.11 -66.90 35.90
N ALA A 250 76.17 -67.69 36.06
CA ALA A 250 77.26 -67.46 37.02
C ALA A 250 78.57 -68.10 36.51
N ALA A 251 79.63 -67.28 36.49
CA ALA A 251 81.05 -67.51 36.14
C ALA A 251 81.39 -67.76 34.66
#